data_AF-A0A9P0YRQ6-F1
#
_entry.id   AF-A0A9P0YRQ6-F1
#
_cell.length_a   1.000
_cell.length_b   1.000
_cell.length_c   1.000
_cell.angle_alpha   90.00
_cell.angle_beta   90.00
_cell.angle_gamma   90.00
#
_symmetry.space_group_name_H-M   'P 1'
#
loop_
_entity.id
_entity.type
_entity.pdbx_description
1 polymer ?
#
loop_
_entity_poly.entity_id
_entity_poly.type
_entity_poly.pdbx_seq_one_letter_code
_entity_poly.pdbx_strand_id
1 'polypeptide(L)'
;MLKQMGYIPGSSLGKDGSVRVELVGLEIRRGRAGLGKEDSRLEKARIEKEKSEIGQKKEEELMVDFEHRQKERWKGRRVVVNFHKAEAVLAQLENREVVEEAKEKEEGEEEEKEEEIITGEDLLTMLMKLRDEYYYFLFCGCQYDSLEALTGDCPGVSEEDH
;
A
#
# COMPACT_ATOMS: atom_id res chain seq x y z
N MET A 1 29.07 20.44 -72.12
CA MET A 1 30.17 19.44 -72.13
C MET A 1 29.68 17.99 -72.14
N LEU A 2 29.02 17.46 -71.10
CA LEU A 2 28.61 16.03 -71.09
C LEU A 2 27.75 15.59 -72.29
N LYS A 3 26.74 16.37 -72.68
CA LYS A 3 25.93 16.10 -73.89
C LYS A 3 26.74 16.05 -75.19
N GLN A 4 27.82 16.83 -75.28
CA GLN A 4 28.69 16.84 -76.45
C GLN A 4 29.59 15.60 -76.53
N MET A 5 29.74 14.87 -75.43
CA MET A 5 30.47 13.59 -75.35
C MET A 5 29.53 12.39 -75.52
N GLY A 6 28.28 12.60 -75.96
CA GLY A 6 27.30 11.52 -76.19
C GLY A 6 26.50 11.10 -74.95
N TYR A 7 26.58 11.84 -73.84
CA TYR A 7 25.73 11.58 -72.68
C TYR A 7 24.26 11.95 -72.95
N ILE A 8 23.35 11.01 -72.73
CA ILE A 8 21.90 11.22 -72.82
C ILE A 8 21.39 11.58 -71.42
N PRO A 9 20.75 12.75 -71.22
CA PRO A 9 20.24 13.14 -69.90
C PRO A 9 19.33 12.08 -69.30
N GLY A 10 19.64 11.63 -68.09
CA GLY A 10 18.88 10.59 -67.40
C GLY A 10 19.35 9.16 -67.68
N SER A 11 20.33 8.96 -68.58
CA SER A 11 20.98 7.66 -68.73
C SER A 11 22.10 7.49 -67.71
N SER A 12 22.39 6.25 -67.36
CA SER A 12 23.56 5.83 -66.60
C SER A 12 24.84 5.99 -67.42
N LEU A 13 25.96 6.26 -66.77
CA LEU A 13 27.29 6.27 -67.40
C LEU A 13 27.90 4.87 -67.37
N GLY A 14 28.71 4.50 -68.37
CA GLY A 14 29.40 3.20 -68.44
C GLY A 14 28.89 2.29 -69.56
N LYS A 15 29.72 1.31 -69.95
CA LYS A 15 29.53 0.49 -71.17
C LYS A 15 28.23 -0.32 -71.18
N ASP A 16 27.79 -0.79 -70.02
CA ASP A 16 26.62 -1.66 -69.87
C ASP A 16 25.39 -0.90 -69.32
N GLY A 17 25.47 0.42 -69.15
CA GLY A 17 24.37 1.22 -68.60
C GLY A 17 23.87 0.77 -67.21
N SER A 18 24.74 0.12 -66.43
CA SER A 18 24.38 -0.51 -65.15
C SER A 18 24.72 0.33 -63.92
N VAL A 19 25.32 1.50 -64.10
CA VAL A 19 25.74 2.40 -63.01
C VAL A 19 24.56 3.28 -62.57
N ARG A 20 24.45 3.58 -61.28
CA ARG A 20 23.39 4.46 -60.78
C ARG A 20 23.45 5.84 -61.42
N VAL A 21 22.29 6.32 -61.86
CA VAL A 21 22.08 7.69 -62.37
C VAL A 21 21.99 8.69 -61.23
N GLU A 22 21.41 8.26 -60.11
CA GLU A 22 21.22 9.08 -58.93
C GLU A 22 22.46 9.04 -58.03
N LEU A 23 22.83 10.21 -57.51
CA LEU A 23 23.89 10.36 -56.52
C LEU A 23 23.55 9.53 -55.29
N VAL A 24 24.57 8.90 -54.70
CA VAL A 24 24.41 8.22 -53.41
C VAL A 24 24.04 9.26 -52.36
N GLY A 25 22.90 9.08 -51.71
CA GLY A 25 22.49 9.91 -50.58
C GLY A 25 23.52 9.81 -49.47
N LEU A 26 24.15 10.94 -49.14
CA LEU A 26 25.05 11.04 -48.00
C LEU A 26 24.26 11.52 -46.79
N GLU A 27 24.14 10.66 -45.78
CA GLU A 27 23.52 11.04 -44.51
C GLU A 27 24.57 11.71 -43.62
N ILE A 28 24.70 13.03 -43.77
CA ILE A 28 25.65 13.82 -42.98
C ILE A 28 25.09 14.01 -41.57
N ARG A 29 25.62 13.26 -40.60
CA ARG A 29 25.30 13.46 -39.18
C ARG A 29 25.76 14.84 -38.72
N ARG A 30 24.84 15.65 -38.20
CA ARG A 30 25.10 17.03 -37.72
C ARG A 30 25.41 17.11 -36.22
N GLY A 31 26.00 16.06 -35.66
CA GLY A 31 26.32 15.95 -34.23
C GLY A 31 27.80 15.65 -33.98
N ARG A 32 28.25 15.83 -32.73
CA ARG A 32 29.60 15.43 -32.27
C ARG A 32 29.62 14.07 -31.57
N ALA A 33 28.49 13.37 -31.53
CA ALA A 33 28.41 12.05 -30.92
C ALA A 33 29.21 11.03 -31.74
N GLY A 34 29.88 10.11 -31.05
CA GLY A 34 30.63 9.03 -31.70
C GLY A 34 29.72 8.15 -32.56
N LEU A 35 30.28 7.57 -33.63
CA LEU A 35 29.57 6.57 -34.43
C LEU A 35 29.12 5.42 -33.52
N GLY A 36 27.82 5.09 -33.56
CA GLY A 36 27.21 4.06 -32.72
C GLY A 36 26.68 4.51 -31.35
N LYS A 37 26.84 5.79 -30.96
CA LYS A 37 26.19 6.34 -29.76
C LYS A 37 24.88 7.05 -30.10
N GLU A 38 23.86 6.86 -29.26
CA GLU A 38 22.62 7.67 -29.31
C GLU A 38 22.93 9.14 -29.00
N ASP A 39 22.09 10.04 -29.50
CA ASP A 39 22.19 11.45 -29.15
C ASP A 39 22.07 11.61 -27.63
N SER A 40 22.96 12.42 -27.04
CA SER A 40 23.03 12.62 -25.58
C SER A 40 21.69 13.02 -24.95
N ARG A 41 20.79 13.63 -25.72
CA ARG A 41 19.44 13.99 -25.26
C ARG A 41 18.53 12.77 -25.07
N LEU A 42 18.59 11.81 -25.98
CA LEU A 42 17.80 10.58 -25.92
C LEU A 42 18.26 9.69 -24.76
N GLU A 43 19.58 9.56 -24.58
CA GLU A 43 20.15 8.82 -23.44
C GLU A 43 19.74 9.44 -22.10
N LYS A 44 19.82 10.77 -21.97
CA LYS A 44 19.39 11.48 -20.76
C LYS A 44 17.91 11.29 -20.47
N ALA A 45 17.06 11.38 -21.50
CA ALA A 45 15.62 11.16 -21.36
C ALA A 45 15.29 9.72 -20.92
N ARG A 46 16.01 8.73 -21.43
CA ARG A 46 15.84 7.32 -21.02
C ARG A 46 16.20 7.12 -19.55
N ILE A 47 17.36 7.64 -19.13
CA ILE A 47 17.82 7.57 -17.74
C ILE A 47 16.85 8.29 -16.79
N GLU A 48 16.31 9.44 -17.20
CA GLU A 48 15.34 10.19 -16.39
C GLU A 48 14.02 9.43 -16.23
N LYS A 49 13.51 8.83 -17.30
CA LYS A 49 12.32 7.97 -17.25
C LYS A 49 12.53 6.75 -16.35
N GLU A 50 13.67 6.07 -16.48
CA GLU A 50 13.99 4.94 -15.61
C GLU A 50 14.08 5.36 -14.13
N LYS A 51 14.69 6.51 -13.85
CA LYS A 51 14.74 7.08 -12.49
C LYS A 51 13.36 7.42 -11.95
N SER A 52 12.47 7.98 -12.77
CA SER A 52 11.10 8.29 -12.34
C SER A 52 10.31 7.03 -12.06
N GLU A 53 10.45 5.99 -12.90
CA GLU A 53 9.80 4.69 -12.69
C GLU A 53 10.31 3.99 -11.42
N ILE A 54 11.63 4.03 -11.16
CA ILE A 54 12.20 3.53 -9.91
C ILE A 54 11.72 4.35 -8.71
N GLY A 55 11.62 5.68 -8.86
CA GLY A 55 11.09 6.57 -7.83
C GLY A 55 9.65 6.23 -7.46
N GLN A 56 8.78 6.06 -8.46
CA GLN A 56 7.38 5.67 -8.27
C GLN A 56 7.26 4.33 -7.55
N LYS A 57 8.02 3.31 -7.98
CA LYS A 57 8.00 1.99 -7.31
C LYS A 57 8.42 2.06 -5.84
N LYS A 58 9.43 2.87 -5.51
CA LYS A 58 9.87 3.07 -4.12
C LYS A 58 8.81 3.80 -3.30
N GLU A 59 8.12 4.77 -3.89
CA GLU A 59 7.03 5.48 -3.22
C GLU A 59 5.85 4.55 -2.95
N GLU A 60 5.47 3.72 -3.92
CA GLU A 60 4.45 2.67 -3.75
C GLU A 60 4.82 1.69 -2.63
N GLU A 61 6.07 1.21 -2.60
CA GLU A 61 6.57 0.32 -1.55
C GLU A 61 6.50 0.98 -0.15
N LEU A 62 6.95 2.24 -0.03
CA LEU A 62 6.86 2.99 1.22
C LEU A 62 5.41 3.22 1.67
N MET A 63 4.48 3.38 0.73
CA MET A 63 3.06 3.55 1.01
C MET A 63 2.46 2.26 1.60
N VAL A 64 2.78 1.10 1.02
CA VAL A 64 2.35 -0.21 1.55
C VAL A 64 2.86 -0.42 2.98
N ASP A 65 4.13 -0.11 3.24
CA ASP A 65 4.72 -0.21 4.59
C ASP A 65 4.07 0.75 5.59
N PHE A 66 3.70 1.95 5.14
CA PHE A 66 2.97 2.90 5.96
C PHE A 66 1.57 2.39 6.31
N GLU A 67 0.82 1.89 5.33
CA GLU A 67 -0.50 1.30 5.55
C GLU A 67 -0.44 0.12 6.52
N HIS A 68 0.55 -0.77 6.37
CA HIS A 68 0.76 -1.89 7.28
C HIS A 68 0.99 -1.40 8.72
N ARG A 69 1.89 -0.43 8.91
CA ARG A 69 2.15 0.15 10.24
C ARG A 69 0.92 0.83 10.84
N GLN A 70 0.12 1.52 10.03
CA GLN A 70 -1.16 2.07 10.51
C GLN A 70 -2.10 0.94 10.94
N LYS A 71 -2.34 -0.06 10.09
CA LYS A 71 -3.22 -1.20 10.43
C LYS A 71 -2.81 -1.88 11.73
N GLU A 72 -1.52 -2.13 11.95
CA GLU A 72 -1.02 -2.75 13.19
C GLU A 72 -1.22 -1.86 14.43
N ARG A 73 -0.97 -0.55 14.33
CA ARG A 73 -1.27 0.39 15.42
C ARG A 73 -2.75 0.42 15.77
N TRP A 74 -3.62 0.42 14.76
CA TRP A 74 -5.06 0.40 14.93
C TRP A 74 -5.52 -0.90 15.61
N LYS A 75 -5.01 -2.06 15.19
CA LYS A 75 -5.27 -3.35 15.86
C LYS A 75 -4.84 -3.32 17.33
N GLY A 76 -3.64 -2.84 17.62
CA GLY A 76 -3.13 -2.73 19.00
C GLY A 76 -4.00 -1.84 19.88
N ARG A 77 -4.33 -0.63 19.41
CA ARG A 77 -5.24 0.30 20.12
C ARG A 77 -6.62 -0.32 20.35
N ARG A 78 -7.12 -1.09 19.40
CA ARG A 78 -8.44 -1.74 19.49
C ARG A 78 -8.48 -2.81 20.57
N VAL A 79 -7.39 -3.56 20.77
CA VAL A 79 -7.26 -4.51 21.89
C VAL A 79 -7.40 -3.79 23.24
N VAL A 80 -6.65 -2.71 23.44
CA VAL A 80 -6.67 -1.90 24.67
C VAL A 80 -8.08 -1.34 24.94
N VAL A 81 -8.69 -0.71 23.93
CA VAL A 81 -10.05 -0.14 24.05
C VAL A 81 -11.07 -1.23 24.39
N ASN A 82 -11.02 -2.37 23.73
CA ASN A 82 -11.96 -3.47 23.99
C ASN A 82 -11.75 -4.10 25.36
N PHE A 83 -10.50 -4.16 25.85
CA PHE A 83 -10.19 -4.66 27.19
C PHE A 83 -10.86 -3.80 28.26
N HIS A 84 -10.67 -2.49 28.20
CA HIS A 84 -11.29 -1.59 29.18
C HIS A 84 -12.82 -1.60 29.11
N LYS A 85 -13.40 -1.79 27.92
CA LYS A 85 -14.86 -2.00 27.80
C LYS A 85 -15.29 -3.29 28.49
N ALA A 86 -14.58 -4.40 28.26
CA ALA A 86 -14.88 -5.69 28.90
C ALA A 86 -14.76 -5.57 30.43
N GLU A 87 -13.72 -4.91 30.92
CA GLU A 87 -13.48 -4.63 32.32
C GLU A 87 -14.62 -3.80 32.95
N ALA A 88 -15.02 -2.71 32.29
CA ALA A 88 -16.11 -1.85 32.76
C ALA A 88 -17.45 -2.62 32.84
N VAL A 89 -17.76 -3.45 31.84
CA VAL A 89 -18.95 -4.30 31.84
C VAL A 89 -18.88 -5.34 32.94
N LEU A 90 -17.73 -5.98 33.13
CA LEU A 90 -17.55 -6.99 34.19
C LEU A 90 -17.75 -6.35 35.57
N ALA A 91 -17.22 -5.15 35.80
CA ALA A 91 -17.45 -4.39 37.03
C ALA A 91 -18.94 -4.08 37.25
N GLN A 92 -19.68 -3.71 36.19
CA GLN A 92 -21.13 -3.50 36.24
C GLN A 92 -21.89 -4.76 36.62
N LEU A 93 -21.56 -5.89 35.99
CA LEU A 93 -22.22 -7.18 36.22
C LEU A 93 -21.91 -7.76 37.61
N GLU A 94 -20.72 -7.50 38.14
CA GLU A 94 -20.31 -7.87 39.50
C GLU A 94 -20.94 -6.98 40.59
N ASN A 95 -21.74 -5.97 40.23
CA ASN A 95 -22.25 -4.93 41.14
C ASN A 95 -21.14 -4.24 41.94
N ARG A 96 -19.91 -4.18 41.40
CA ARG A 96 -18.80 -3.42 41.97
C ARG A 96 -19.04 -1.95 41.64
N GLU A 97 -18.78 -1.04 42.59
CA GLU A 97 -18.91 0.41 42.32
C GLU A 97 -18.08 0.75 41.07
N VAL A 98 -18.78 1.08 39.98
CA VAL A 98 -18.16 1.61 38.77
C VAL A 98 -17.69 3.01 39.14
N VAL A 99 -16.39 3.14 39.44
CA VAL A 99 -15.75 4.45 39.43
C VAL A 99 -15.78 4.88 37.97
N GLU A 100 -16.81 5.66 37.60
CA GLU A 100 -16.84 6.35 36.32
C GLU A 100 -15.70 7.37 36.32
N GLU A 101 -14.50 6.93 35.95
CA GLU A 101 -13.53 7.83 35.40
C GLU A 101 -14.12 8.29 34.06
N ALA A 102 -14.82 9.43 34.12
CA ALA A 102 -15.25 10.17 32.95
C ALA A 102 -14.00 10.56 32.14
N LYS A 103 -13.50 9.62 31.32
CA LYS A 103 -12.60 9.93 30.22
C LYS A 103 -13.48 10.56 29.15
N GLU A 104 -13.66 11.87 29.29
CA GLU A 104 -14.12 12.73 28.22
C GLU A 104 -13.36 12.37 26.93
N LYS A 105 -14.09 12.40 25.82
CA LYS A 105 -13.55 12.18 24.49
C LYS A 105 -12.49 13.25 24.19
N GLU A 106 -11.24 13.01 24.56
CA GLU A 106 -10.10 13.76 24.06
C GLU A 106 -9.25 12.85 23.16
N GLU A 107 -9.39 13.08 21.86
CA GLU A 107 -8.39 12.72 20.87
C GLU A 107 -7.13 13.56 21.12
N GLY A 108 -6.36 13.22 22.15
CA GLY A 108 -5.17 13.98 22.49
C GLY A 108 -4.49 13.47 23.76
N GLU A 109 -3.21 13.13 23.62
CA GLU A 109 -2.25 12.86 24.70
C GLU A 109 -2.46 11.52 25.44
N GLU A 110 -1.79 10.49 24.92
CA GLU A 110 -1.39 9.31 25.68
C GLU A 110 -0.45 9.79 26.81
N GLU A 111 -0.99 10.08 27.99
CA GLU A 111 -0.20 10.05 29.22
C GLU A 111 0.32 8.62 29.36
N GLU A 112 1.66 8.47 29.33
CA GLU A 112 2.37 7.27 29.77
C GLU A 112 2.09 7.02 31.26
N LYS A 113 0.87 6.59 31.58
CA LYS A 113 0.66 5.78 32.79
C LYS A 113 1.34 4.46 32.50
N GLU A 114 2.05 3.91 33.49
CA GLU A 114 2.56 2.53 33.50
C GLU A 114 1.37 1.55 33.45
N GLU A 115 0.57 1.60 32.39
CA GLU A 115 -0.51 0.68 32.13
C GLU A 115 0.17 -0.65 31.77
N GLU A 116 -0.14 -1.69 32.54
CA GLU A 116 0.26 -3.06 32.22
C GLU A 116 0.05 -3.30 30.73
N ILE A 117 1.05 -3.86 30.05
CA ILE A 117 0.99 -4.09 28.60
C ILE A 117 -0.21 -5.01 28.33
N ILE A 118 -1.35 -4.43 27.96
CA ILE A 118 -2.59 -5.18 27.72
C ILE A 118 -2.40 -6.00 26.45
N THR A 119 -2.35 -7.32 26.60
CA THR A 119 -2.18 -8.24 25.49
C THR A 119 -3.53 -8.71 24.95
N GLY A 120 -3.52 -9.26 23.74
CA GLY A 120 -4.72 -9.90 23.18
C GLY A 120 -5.21 -11.08 24.03
N GLU A 121 -4.31 -11.75 24.75
CA GLU A 121 -4.65 -12.87 25.64
C GLU A 121 -5.42 -12.40 26.88
N ASP A 122 -5.07 -11.23 27.41
CA ASP A 122 -5.79 -10.62 28.54
C ASP A 122 -7.22 -10.25 28.14
N LEU A 123 -7.39 -9.65 26.95
CA LEU A 123 -8.70 -9.37 26.38
C LEU A 123 -9.52 -10.64 26.21
N LEU A 124 -8.93 -11.68 25.61
CA LEU A 124 -9.63 -12.97 25.44
C LEU A 124 -10.06 -13.56 26.77
N THR A 125 -9.20 -13.50 27.79
CA THR A 125 -9.53 -14.00 29.14
C THR A 125 -10.73 -13.27 29.73
N MET A 126 -10.79 -11.93 29.61
CA MET A 126 -11.93 -11.13 30.07
C MET A 126 -13.20 -11.43 29.29
N LEU A 127 -13.10 -11.56 27.96
CA LEU A 127 -14.24 -11.94 27.11
C LEU A 127 -14.78 -13.33 27.45
N MET A 128 -13.90 -14.30 27.72
CA MET A 128 -14.33 -15.65 28.12
C MET A 128 -15.03 -15.63 29.48
N LYS A 129 -14.54 -14.86 30.46
CA LYS A 129 -15.24 -14.70 31.75
C LYS A 129 -16.65 -14.13 31.59
N LEU A 130 -16.79 -13.04 30.81
CA LEU A 130 -18.10 -12.46 30.50
C LEU A 130 -19.03 -13.48 29.84
N ARG A 131 -18.50 -14.32 28.96
CA ARG A 131 -19.27 -15.33 28.23
C ARG A 131 -19.69 -16.52 29.10
N ASP A 132 -18.76 -17.05 29.89
CA ASP A 132 -18.95 -18.30 30.63
C ASP A 132 -19.73 -18.09 31.94
N GLU A 133 -19.50 -16.97 32.63
CA GLU A 133 -20.11 -16.69 33.93
C GLU A 133 -21.40 -15.87 33.81
N TYR A 134 -21.43 -14.91 32.88
CA TYR A 134 -22.53 -13.95 32.77
C TYR A 134 -23.38 -14.14 31.51
N TYR A 135 -23.01 -15.05 30.62
CA TYR A 135 -23.63 -15.22 29.30
C TYR A 135 -23.74 -13.88 28.54
N TYR A 136 -22.77 -12.98 28.75
CA TYR A 136 -22.73 -11.67 28.13
C TYR A 136 -21.68 -11.64 27.03
N PHE A 137 -22.00 -11.00 25.91
CA PHE A 137 -21.05 -10.84 24.83
C PHE A 137 -20.82 -9.37 24.45
N LEU A 138 -19.56 -8.95 24.51
CA LEU A 138 -19.17 -7.54 24.37
C LEU A 138 -19.56 -6.94 23.02
N PHE A 139 -19.33 -7.64 21.92
CA PHE A 139 -19.53 -7.07 20.58
C PHE A 139 -21.00 -7.13 20.12
N CYS A 140 -21.79 -8.09 20.63
CA CYS A 140 -23.24 -8.09 20.46
C CYS A 140 -23.93 -7.05 21.36
N GLY A 141 -23.32 -6.73 22.51
CA GLY A 141 -23.88 -5.79 23.48
C GLY A 141 -25.12 -6.33 24.21
N CYS A 142 -25.25 -7.65 24.35
CA CYS A 142 -26.40 -8.28 24.98
C CYS A 142 -25.99 -9.43 25.92
N GLN A 143 -26.86 -9.67 26.89
CA GLN A 143 -26.82 -10.82 27.80
C GLN A 143 -27.84 -11.86 27.34
N TYR A 144 -27.47 -13.14 27.43
CA TYR A 144 -28.30 -14.28 27.08
C TYR A 144 -28.79 -15.02 28.33
N ASP A 145 -29.93 -15.69 28.21
CA ASP A 145 -30.53 -16.43 29.33
C ASP A 145 -29.85 -17.78 29.58
N SER A 146 -29.14 -18.32 28.59
CA SER A 146 -28.45 -19.61 28.69
C SER A 146 -27.26 -19.72 27.75
N LEU A 147 -26.37 -20.68 28.04
CA LEU A 147 -25.25 -21.01 27.17
C LEU A 147 -25.70 -21.49 25.79
N GLU A 148 -26.83 -22.19 25.70
CA GLU A 148 -27.35 -22.69 24.42
C GLU A 148 -27.82 -21.53 23.52
N ALA A 149 -28.54 -20.55 24.09
CA ALA A 149 -28.94 -19.34 23.36
C ALA A 149 -27.71 -18.56 22.90
N LEU A 150 -26.73 -18.39 23.79
CA LEU A 150 -25.47 -17.72 23.50
C LEU A 150 -24.68 -18.38 22.37
N THR A 151 -24.70 -19.71 22.26
CA THR A 151 -23.94 -20.44 21.23
C THR A 151 -24.67 -20.46 19.89
N GLY A 152 -26.01 -20.40 19.90
CA GLY A 152 -26.83 -20.40 18.69
C GLY A 152 -26.97 -19.02 18.05
N ASP A 153 -27.03 -17.96 18.85
CA ASP A 153 -27.36 -16.61 18.38
C ASP A 153 -26.13 -15.71 18.22
N CYS A 154 -25.01 -16.00 18.90
CA CYS A 154 -23.80 -15.19 18.83
C CYS A 154 -22.87 -15.65 17.67
N PRO A 155 -22.52 -14.77 16.70
CA PRO A 155 -21.65 -15.09 15.56
C PRO A 155 -20.27 -15.65 15.91
N GLY A 156 -19.71 -15.29 17.06
CA GLY A 156 -18.36 -15.70 17.45
C GLY A 156 -17.86 -15.06 18.75
N VAL A 157 -16.56 -15.18 19.03
CA VAL A 157 -15.94 -14.63 20.26
C VAL A 157 -15.12 -13.37 19.95
N SER A 158 -14.74 -13.19 18.68
CA SER A 158 -13.95 -12.06 18.25
C SER A 158 -14.83 -10.95 17.67
N GLU A 159 -14.27 -9.74 17.62
CA GLU A 159 -14.90 -8.61 16.96
C GLU A 159 -15.04 -8.84 15.45
N GLU A 160 -14.16 -9.65 14.84
CA GLU A 160 -14.19 -9.91 13.39
C GLU A 160 -15.37 -10.79 12.96
N ASP A 161 -15.96 -11.54 13.90
CA ASP A 161 -17.13 -12.38 13.65
C ASP A 161 -18.43 -11.55 13.56
N HIS A 162 -18.40 -10.24 13.87
CA HIS A 162 -19.56 -9.34 14.04
C HIS A 162 -19.47 -8.10 13.15
#